data_AF-A0A452YU24-F1
#
_entry.id   AF-A0A452YU24-F1
#
_cell.length_a   1.000
_cell.length_b   1.000
_cell.length_c   1.000
_cell.angle_alpha   90.00
_cell.angle_beta   90.00
_cell.angle_gamma   90.00
#
_symmetry.space_group_name_H-M   'P 1'
#
loop_
_entity.id
_entity.type
_entity.pdbx_description
1 polymer ?
#
loop_
_entity_poly.entity_id
_entity_poly.type
_entity_poly.pdbx_seq_one_letter_code
_entity_poly.pdbx_strand_id
1 'polypeptide(L)'
;YLYDFPFLGDDSTITVDDNCVDPLYKHVFPIEVAPDLSFIGVPWKVIPFPLFELQSKWVAGILSGRIKLPSKDEMMEDVKAIYSRLETRGWPKRYTHNFSGGYQFEYDDWLAEQCGHPPIEEWRKLMYAANAKNKAARPERYRDEWDDDGLVALANEDFKKYF
;
A
#
# COMPACT_ATOMS: atom_id res chain seq x y z
N TYR A 1 -3.95 7.72 -15.51
CA TYR A 1 -2.73 8.47 -15.12
C TYR A 1 -1.55 7.55 -15.26
N LEU A 2 -0.38 8.12 -15.55
CA LEU A 2 0.90 7.42 -15.57
C LEU A 2 1.78 7.98 -14.45
N TYR A 3 2.65 7.18 -13.85
CA TYR A 3 3.72 7.72 -13.00
C TYR A 3 4.68 8.55 -13.85
N ASP A 4 5.10 9.70 -13.31
CA ASP A 4 6.05 10.60 -13.96
C ASP A 4 6.79 11.40 -12.88
N PHE A 5 8.11 11.41 -12.95
CA PHE A 5 9.00 12.06 -11.98
C PHE A 5 10.11 12.83 -12.71
N PRO A 6 9.78 13.86 -13.51
CA PRO A 6 10.76 14.53 -14.37
C PRO A 6 11.90 15.20 -13.57
N PHE A 7 11.68 15.46 -12.28
CA PHE A 7 12.68 16.02 -11.38
C PHE A 7 13.75 15.02 -10.91
N LEU A 8 13.56 13.72 -11.11
CA LEU A 8 14.59 12.71 -10.83
C LEU A 8 15.61 12.57 -11.97
N GLY A 9 15.34 13.18 -13.13
CA GLY A 9 16.23 13.15 -14.29
C GLY A 9 16.40 11.75 -14.89
N ASP A 10 17.48 11.57 -15.65
CA ASP A 10 17.81 10.31 -16.33
C ASP A 10 18.55 9.31 -15.41
N ASP A 11 18.38 9.39 -14.08
CA ASP A 11 19.01 8.47 -13.14
C ASP A 11 18.49 7.04 -13.37
N SER A 12 19.38 6.14 -13.82
CA SER A 12 19.06 4.75 -14.12
C SER A 12 18.70 3.91 -12.90
N THR A 13 18.82 4.46 -11.70
CA THR A 13 18.53 3.75 -10.44
C THR A 13 17.05 3.40 -10.31
N ILE A 14 16.16 4.21 -10.88
CA ILE A 14 14.71 3.99 -10.90
C ILE A 14 14.23 4.20 -12.31
N THR A 15 13.44 3.26 -12.81
CA THR A 15 12.81 3.38 -14.12
C THR A 15 11.30 3.44 -13.95
N VAL A 16 10.64 4.17 -14.85
CA VAL A 16 9.20 4.10 -15.03
C VAL A 16 8.93 3.51 -16.41
N ASP A 17 8.45 2.27 -16.43
CA ASP A 17 8.18 1.53 -17.65
C ASP A 17 6.84 0.78 -17.54
N ASP A 18 5.99 0.88 -18.57
CA ASP A 18 4.58 0.43 -18.57
C ASP A 18 3.88 0.76 -17.24
N ASN A 19 3.93 2.02 -16.79
CA ASN A 19 3.31 2.47 -15.52
C ASN A 19 3.76 1.70 -14.27
N CYS A 20 4.98 1.17 -14.26
CA CYS A 20 5.61 0.52 -13.12
C CYS A 20 6.89 1.28 -12.76
N VAL A 21 6.98 1.68 -11.48
CA VAL A 21 8.18 2.28 -10.89
C VAL A 21 9.03 1.15 -10.31
N ASP A 22 10.24 0.95 -10.83
CA ASP A 22 11.03 -0.25 -10.57
C ASP A 22 12.54 0.02 -10.56
N PRO A 23 13.34 -0.71 -9.75
CA PRO A 23 12.96 -1.68 -8.72
C PRO A 23 12.65 -1.03 -7.37
N LEU A 24 11.48 -1.36 -6.79
CA LEU A 24 11.07 -0.87 -5.47
C LEU A 24 10.81 -2.01 -4.48
N TYR A 25 11.65 -2.11 -3.45
CA TYR A 25 11.37 -2.93 -2.28
C TYR A 25 10.10 -2.45 -1.59
N LYS A 26 9.13 -3.36 -1.43
CA LYS A 26 7.82 -3.07 -0.82
C LYS A 26 7.12 -1.84 -1.41
N HIS A 27 7.35 -1.53 -2.69
CA HIS A 27 6.81 -0.35 -3.38
C HIS A 27 7.19 1.00 -2.76
N VAL A 28 8.26 1.06 -1.95
CA VAL A 28 8.70 2.27 -1.24
C VAL A 28 10.15 2.59 -1.56
N PHE A 29 11.06 1.62 -1.42
CA PHE A 29 12.50 1.89 -1.46
C PHE A 29 13.15 1.42 -2.78
N PRO A 30 13.78 2.32 -3.54
CA PRO A 30 14.69 1.94 -4.61
C PRO A 30 15.91 1.22 -4.04
N ILE A 31 16.15 -0.02 -4.46
CA ILE A 31 17.11 -0.92 -3.80
C ILE A 31 18.53 -0.35 -3.75
N GLU A 32 18.98 0.32 -4.80
CA GLU A 32 20.37 0.76 -4.88
C GLU A 32 20.70 1.96 -3.99
N VAL A 33 19.73 2.82 -3.73
CA VAL A 33 19.88 4.08 -2.98
C VAL A 33 19.10 4.09 -1.67
N ALA A 34 18.55 2.95 -1.24
CA ALA A 34 17.89 2.83 0.05
C ALA A 34 18.92 2.98 1.21
N PRO A 35 18.59 3.69 2.31
CA PRO A 35 17.31 4.33 2.59
C PRO A 35 17.23 5.82 2.16
N ASP A 36 18.22 6.35 1.45
CA ASP A 36 18.37 7.79 1.16
C ASP A 36 17.27 8.35 0.25
N LEU A 37 16.63 7.50 -0.55
CA LEU A 37 15.45 7.83 -1.33
C LEU A 37 14.32 6.84 -1.02
N SER A 38 13.09 7.35 -0.91
CA SER A 38 11.88 6.56 -0.72
C SER A 38 10.68 7.24 -1.38
N PHE A 39 9.68 6.45 -1.73
CA PHE A 39 8.42 6.90 -2.30
C PHE A 39 7.27 6.56 -1.35
N ILE A 40 6.37 7.52 -1.15
CA ILE A 40 5.12 7.33 -0.41
C ILE A 40 3.97 7.39 -1.41
N GLY A 41 3.06 6.42 -1.32
CA GLY A 41 1.82 6.40 -2.08
C GLY A 41 1.93 5.94 -3.52
N VAL A 42 2.94 5.13 -3.85
CA VAL A 42 2.99 4.44 -5.15
C VAL A 42 1.79 3.51 -5.35
N PRO A 43 1.37 2.65 -4.39
CA PRO A 43 0.24 1.73 -4.61
C PRO A 43 -1.09 2.41 -4.97
N TRP A 44 -1.89 1.77 -5.83
CA TRP A 44 -3.21 2.25 -6.26
C TRP A 44 -4.30 1.17 -6.10
N LYS A 45 -5.58 1.59 -6.16
CA LYS A 45 -6.75 0.83 -5.64
C LYS A 45 -6.66 0.57 -4.13
N VAL A 46 -6.27 1.61 -3.38
CA VAL A 46 -6.05 1.57 -1.93
C VAL A 46 -6.93 2.56 -1.18
N ILE A 47 -7.03 2.42 0.14
CA ILE A 47 -7.43 3.48 1.09
C ILE A 47 -6.16 4.29 1.41
N PRO A 48 -6.00 5.50 0.86
CA PRO A 48 -4.70 6.17 0.80
C PRO A 48 -4.17 6.61 2.17
N PHE A 49 -5.00 7.19 3.04
CA PHE A 49 -4.47 7.85 4.24
C PHE A 49 -3.80 6.87 5.25
N PRO A 50 -4.42 5.74 5.63
CA PRO A 50 -3.77 4.78 6.53
C PRO A 50 -2.51 4.16 5.91
N LEU A 51 -2.56 3.83 4.62
CA LEU A 51 -1.40 3.32 3.88
C LEU A 51 -0.23 4.32 3.91
N PHE A 52 -0.49 5.59 3.59
CA PHE A 52 0.56 6.62 3.51
C PHE A 52 1.13 6.91 4.89
N GLU A 53 0.29 6.89 5.94
CA GLU A 53 0.72 7.01 7.32
C GLU A 53 1.68 5.87 7.69
N LEU A 54 1.30 4.62 7.42
CA LEU A 54 2.12 3.44 7.72
C LEU A 54 3.43 3.43 6.93
N GLN A 55 3.40 3.74 5.63
CA GLN A 55 4.61 3.88 4.82
C GLN A 55 5.53 4.96 5.39
N SER A 56 4.99 6.12 5.76
CA SER A 56 5.77 7.23 6.31
C SER A 56 6.37 6.89 7.68
N LYS A 57 5.61 6.22 8.55
CA LYS A 57 6.11 5.74 9.85
C LYS A 57 7.25 4.73 9.67
N TRP A 58 7.11 3.82 8.71
CA TRP A 58 8.12 2.81 8.42
C TRP A 58 9.41 3.45 7.89
N VAL A 59 9.28 4.36 6.91
CA VAL A 59 10.41 5.16 6.39
C VAL A 59 11.11 5.93 7.51
N ALA A 60 10.37 6.63 8.36
CA ALA A 60 10.94 7.36 9.50
C ALA A 60 11.64 6.42 10.51
N GLY A 61 11.08 5.24 10.75
CA GLY A 61 11.68 4.20 11.59
C GLY A 61 13.03 3.72 11.04
N ILE A 62 13.13 3.57 9.72
CA ILE A 62 14.38 3.19 9.03
C ILE A 62 15.40 4.33 9.09
N LEU A 63 15.02 5.55 8.72
CA LEU A 63 15.91 6.71 8.71
C LEU A 63 16.45 7.05 10.11
N SER A 64 15.67 6.77 11.16
CA SER A 64 16.13 6.93 12.55
C SER A 64 16.99 5.78 13.08
N GLY A 65 17.21 4.72 12.29
CA GLY A 65 17.95 3.52 12.67
C GLY A 65 17.20 2.59 13.64
N ARG A 66 15.92 2.87 13.94
CA ARG A 66 15.08 2.05 14.83
C ARG A 66 14.65 0.75 14.15
N ILE A 67 14.44 0.79 12.84
CA ILE A 67 14.12 -0.35 11.99
C ILE A 67 15.29 -0.53 11.03
N LYS A 68 15.74 -1.77 10.84
CA LYS A 68 16.79 -2.09 9.87
C LYS A 68 16.15 -2.57 8.57
N LEU A 69 16.62 -2.05 7.44
CA LEU A 69 16.34 -2.66 6.16
C LEU A 69 17.07 -4.01 6.06
N PRO A 70 16.49 -4.99 5.35
CA PRO A 70 17.20 -6.22 5.01
C PRO A 70 18.32 -5.94 4.00
N SER A 71 19.09 -6.97 3.66
CA SER A 71 20.13 -6.87 2.63
C SER A 71 19.54 -6.56 1.24
N LYS A 72 20.38 -6.05 0.33
CA LYS A 72 19.97 -5.78 -1.06
C LYS A 72 19.43 -7.04 -1.76
N ASP A 73 20.03 -8.20 -1.48
CA ASP A 73 19.60 -9.48 -2.07
C ASP A 73 18.21 -9.87 -1.59
N GLU A 74 17.93 -9.77 -0.28
CA GLU A 74 16.60 -10.02 0.28
C GLU A 74 15.55 -9.03 -0.24
N MET A 75 15.92 -7.75 -0.39
CA MET A 75 15.04 -6.75 -1.02
C MET A 75 14.71 -7.10 -2.47
N MET A 76 15.71 -7.59 -3.22
CA MET A 76 15.53 -8.01 -4.61
C MET A 76 14.71 -9.30 -4.73
N GLU A 77 14.81 -10.22 -3.78
CA GLU A 77 13.95 -11.40 -3.72
C GLU A 77 12.47 -11.04 -3.54
N ASP A 78 12.16 -10.03 -2.73
CA ASP A 78 10.79 -9.49 -2.59
C ASP A 78 10.26 -8.93 -3.92
N VAL A 79 11.08 -8.14 -4.63
CA VAL A 79 10.73 -7.60 -5.95
C VAL A 79 10.46 -8.73 -6.95
N LYS A 80 11.32 -9.76 -6.99
CA LYS A 80 11.11 -10.95 -7.84
C LYS A 80 9.82 -11.69 -7.47
N ALA A 81 9.49 -11.79 -6.18
CA ALA A 81 8.24 -12.43 -5.72
C ALA A 81 6.99 -11.66 -6.19
N ILE A 82 7.04 -10.32 -6.24
CA ILE A 82 5.97 -9.50 -6.81
C ILE A 82 5.77 -9.85 -8.30
N TYR A 83 6.86 -9.90 -9.08
CA TYR A 83 6.79 -10.25 -10.50
C TYR A 83 6.27 -11.67 -10.74
N SER A 84 6.73 -12.64 -9.96
CA SER A 84 6.23 -14.03 -10.02
C SER A 84 4.72 -14.11 -9.74
N ARG A 85 4.21 -13.31 -8.79
CA ARG A 85 2.77 -13.22 -8.49
C ARG A 85 1.98 -12.60 -9.64
N LEU A 86 2.51 -11.58 -10.30
CA LEU A 86 1.87 -10.98 -11.49
C LEU A 86 1.81 -11.99 -12.64
N GLU A 87 2.91 -12.67 -12.92
CA GLU A 87 3.01 -13.68 -13.96
C GLU A 87 2.00 -14.82 -13.73
N THR A 88 1.93 -15.34 -12.50
CA THR A 88 0.96 -16.39 -12.12
C THR A 88 -0.49 -15.94 -12.33
N ARG A 89 -0.78 -14.65 -12.17
CA ARG A 89 -2.11 -14.07 -12.41
C ARG A 89 -2.37 -13.69 -13.86
N GLY A 90 -1.37 -13.79 -14.74
CA GLY A 90 -1.41 -13.27 -16.11
C GLY A 90 -1.56 -11.75 -16.16
N TRP A 91 -1.09 -11.05 -15.13
CA TRP A 91 -1.18 -9.59 -15.03
C TRP A 91 0.01 -8.91 -15.72
N PRO A 92 -0.24 -7.85 -16.51
CA PRO A 92 0.81 -7.05 -17.11
C PRO A 92 1.58 -6.21 -16.09
N LYS A 93 2.78 -5.76 -16.45
CA LYS A 93 3.70 -4.95 -15.61
C LYS A 93 3.04 -3.69 -15.05
N ARG A 94 2.16 -3.00 -15.80
CA ARG A 94 1.36 -1.87 -15.27
C ARG A 94 0.54 -2.12 -14.01
N TYR A 95 0.34 -3.38 -13.61
CA TYR A 95 -0.37 -3.75 -12.39
C TYR A 95 0.55 -4.07 -11.21
N THR A 96 1.87 -3.86 -11.31
CA THR A 96 2.82 -4.07 -10.20
C THR A 96 2.41 -3.36 -8.91
N HIS A 97 1.86 -2.15 -9.00
CA HIS A 97 1.43 -1.37 -7.84
C HIS A 97 -0.09 -1.44 -7.57
N ASN A 98 -0.81 -2.38 -8.20
CA ASN A 98 -2.25 -2.55 -8.01
C ASN A 98 -2.56 -3.40 -6.78
N PHE A 99 -3.24 -2.80 -5.80
CA PHE A 99 -3.54 -3.43 -4.50
C PHE A 99 -5.00 -3.87 -4.34
N SER A 100 -5.73 -3.95 -5.46
CA SER A 100 -7.09 -4.51 -5.46
C SER A 100 -7.13 -5.98 -5.00
N GLY A 101 -8.32 -6.45 -4.62
CA GLY A 101 -8.54 -7.85 -4.23
C GLY A 101 -8.11 -8.18 -2.80
N GLY A 102 -8.04 -7.19 -1.91
CA GLY A 102 -7.74 -7.38 -0.48
C GLY A 102 -6.26 -7.30 -0.11
N TYR A 103 -5.36 -7.29 -1.10
CA TYR A 103 -3.91 -7.26 -0.87
C TYR A 103 -3.46 -6.04 -0.06
N GLN A 104 -4.15 -4.90 -0.18
CA GLN A 104 -3.83 -3.70 0.60
C GLN A 104 -3.72 -3.98 2.10
N PHE A 105 -4.66 -4.71 2.70
CA PHE A 105 -4.66 -4.89 4.15
C PHE A 105 -3.58 -5.85 4.63
N GLU A 106 -3.19 -6.84 3.82
CA GLU A 106 -2.03 -7.69 4.11
C GLU A 106 -0.73 -6.84 4.15
N TYR A 107 -0.61 -5.89 3.22
CA TYR A 107 0.52 -4.98 3.16
C TYR A 107 0.50 -3.95 4.31
N ASP A 108 -0.66 -3.36 4.61
CA ASP A 108 -0.83 -2.42 5.72
C ASP A 108 -0.50 -3.11 7.06
N ASP A 109 -0.98 -4.34 7.27
CA ASP A 109 -0.67 -5.12 8.48
C ASP A 109 0.82 -5.44 8.57
N TRP A 110 1.47 -5.78 7.45
CA TRP A 110 2.93 -5.99 7.41
C TRP A 110 3.70 -4.72 7.80
N LEU A 111 3.31 -3.55 7.27
CA LEU A 111 3.93 -2.27 7.65
C LEU A 111 3.69 -1.93 9.12
N ALA A 112 2.48 -2.19 9.62
CA ALA A 112 2.14 -1.98 11.02
C ALA A 112 3.02 -2.82 11.94
N GLU A 113 3.22 -4.11 11.61
CA GLU A 113 4.14 -5.00 12.32
C GLU A 113 5.56 -4.44 12.34
N GLN A 114 6.09 -3.98 11.19
CA GLN A 114 7.44 -3.38 11.14
C GLN A 114 7.56 -2.15 12.05
N CYS A 115 6.48 -1.39 12.19
CA CYS A 115 6.44 -0.18 13.02
C CYS A 115 6.11 -0.45 14.49
N GLY A 116 5.82 -1.69 14.89
CA GLY A 116 5.32 -2.01 16.22
C GLY A 116 3.91 -1.47 16.51
N HIS A 117 3.08 -1.31 15.47
CA HIS A 117 1.68 -0.91 15.56
C HIS A 117 0.74 -2.12 15.45
N PRO A 118 -0.46 -2.05 16.07
CA PRO A 118 -1.51 -3.03 15.83
C PRO A 118 -1.89 -3.10 14.34
N PRO A 119 -2.36 -4.26 13.86
CA PRO A 119 -2.89 -4.39 12.50
C PRO A 119 -4.11 -3.48 12.28
N ILE A 120 -4.47 -3.28 11.01
CA ILE A 120 -5.66 -2.52 10.62
C ILE A 120 -6.91 -3.14 11.25
N GLU A 121 -7.80 -2.28 11.72
CA GLU A 121 -9.00 -2.68 12.44
C GLU A 121 -9.93 -3.51 11.55
N GLU A 122 -10.51 -4.57 12.10
CA GLU A 122 -11.37 -5.49 11.34
C GLU A 122 -12.60 -4.78 10.76
N TRP A 123 -13.21 -3.85 11.51
CA TRP A 123 -14.34 -3.06 11.03
C TRP A 123 -13.99 -2.28 9.76
N ARG A 124 -12.74 -1.82 9.61
CA ARG A 124 -12.28 -1.05 8.44
C ARG A 124 -12.14 -1.95 7.22
N LYS A 125 -11.60 -3.17 7.41
CA LYS A 125 -11.50 -4.19 6.36
C LYS A 125 -12.89 -4.59 5.86
N LEU A 126 -13.82 -4.80 6.78
CA LEU A 126 -15.22 -5.13 6.46
C LEU A 126 -15.94 -3.98 5.76
N MET A 127 -15.78 -2.73 6.22
CA MET A 127 -16.37 -1.55 5.56
C MET A 127 -15.86 -1.39 4.13
N TYR A 128 -14.57 -1.61 3.90
CA TYR A 128 -14.02 -1.56 2.55
C TYR A 128 -14.67 -2.60 1.63
N ALA A 129 -14.82 -3.84 2.12
CA ALA A 129 -15.50 -4.91 1.37
C ALA A 129 -16.99 -4.62 1.13
N ALA A 130 -17.70 -4.11 2.14
CA ALA A 130 -19.11 -3.71 2.04
C ALA A 130 -19.29 -2.58 1.01
N ASN A 131 -18.48 -1.52 1.12
CA ASN A 131 -18.47 -0.41 0.17
C ASN A 131 -18.14 -0.88 -1.26
N ALA A 132 -17.21 -1.82 -1.43
CA ALA A 132 -16.91 -2.39 -2.76
C ALA A 132 -18.12 -3.12 -3.36
N LYS A 133 -18.84 -3.92 -2.55
CA LYS A 133 -20.09 -4.59 -2.97
C LYS A 133 -21.19 -3.58 -3.29
N ASN A 134 -21.39 -2.59 -2.43
CA ASN A 134 -22.43 -1.56 -2.59
C ASN A 134 -22.17 -0.71 -3.83
N LYS A 135 -20.92 -0.31 -4.07
CA LYS A 135 -20.53 0.41 -5.29
C LYS A 135 -20.75 -0.40 -6.56
N ALA A 136 -20.54 -1.72 -6.52
CA ALA A 136 -20.80 -2.60 -7.66
C ALA A 136 -22.30 -2.79 -7.91
N ALA A 137 -23.10 -2.98 -6.85
CA ALA A 137 -24.53 -3.24 -6.95
C ALA A 137 -25.36 -1.97 -7.25
N ARG A 138 -24.98 -0.84 -6.67
CA ARG A 138 -25.71 0.44 -6.73
C ARG A 138 -24.76 1.63 -6.89
N PRO A 139 -24.03 1.76 -8.03
CA PRO A 139 -22.98 2.78 -8.22
C PRO A 139 -23.44 4.23 -8.05
N GLU A 140 -24.72 4.52 -8.32
CA GLU A 140 -25.29 5.86 -8.18
C GLU A 140 -25.79 6.18 -6.76
N ARG A 141 -26.12 5.15 -5.97
CA ARG A 141 -26.84 5.30 -4.69
C ARG A 141 -26.06 4.80 -3.47
N TYR A 142 -24.93 4.11 -3.66
CA TYR A 142 -24.16 3.54 -2.55
C TYR A 142 -23.66 4.56 -1.51
N ARG A 143 -23.64 5.85 -1.86
CA ARG A 143 -23.26 6.94 -0.96
C ARG A 143 -24.39 7.37 -0.03
N ASP A 144 -25.63 7.15 -0.44
CA ASP A 144 -26.84 7.54 0.29
C ASP A 144 -27.60 6.32 0.85
N GLU A 145 -27.29 5.11 0.35
CA GLU A 145 -27.90 3.84 0.74
C GLU A 145 -26.80 2.81 1.12
N TRP A 146 -26.78 2.41 2.39
CA TRP A 146 -25.90 1.36 2.93
C TRP A 146 -26.65 0.45 3.93
N ASP A 147 -26.05 -0.68 4.27
CA ASP A 147 -26.62 -1.72 5.15
C ASP A 147 -25.61 -2.22 6.20
N ASP A 148 -24.55 -1.44 6.44
CA ASP A 148 -23.43 -1.73 7.33
C ASP A 148 -23.36 -0.79 8.56
N ASP A 149 -24.49 -0.28 9.05
CA ASP A 149 -24.57 0.56 10.26
C ASP A 149 -23.92 -0.08 11.50
N GLY A 150 -23.94 -1.43 11.58
CA GLY A 150 -23.21 -2.16 12.63
C GLY A 150 -21.70 -1.93 12.59
N LEU A 151 -21.11 -1.81 11.41
CA LEU A 151 -19.69 -1.47 11.26
C LEU A 151 -19.44 -0.01 11.67
N VAL A 152 -20.36 0.90 11.32
CA VAL A 152 -20.27 2.32 11.73
C VAL A 152 -20.25 2.45 13.26
N ALA A 153 -21.08 1.68 13.96
CA ALA A 153 -21.07 1.63 15.42
C ALA A 153 -19.73 1.12 15.98
N LEU A 154 -19.16 0.04 15.41
CA LEU A 154 -17.85 -0.48 15.81
C LEU A 154 -16.72 0.54 15.60
N ALA A 155 -16.74 1.26 14.47
CA ALA A 155 -15.77 2.31 14.17
C ALA A 155 -15.86 3.46 15.18
N ASN A 156 -17.08 3.93 15.46
CA ASN A 156 -17.31 4.99 16.44
C ASN A 156 -16.89 4.60 17.85
N GLU A 157 -17.11 3.35 18.25
CA GLU A 157 -16.63 2.85 19.55
C GLU A 157 -15.10 2.88 19.61
N ASP A 158 -14.42 2.39 18.57
CA ASP A 158 -12.96 2.42 18.49
C ASP A 158 -12.40 3.85 18.53
N PHE A 159 -13.07 4.82 17.90
CA PHE A 159 -12.65 6.22 17.90
C PHE A 159 -12.72 6.91 19.27
N LYS A 160 -13.49 6.40 20.23
CA LYS A 160 -13.55 6.95 21.59
C LYS A 160 -12.21 6.89 22.32
N LYS A 161 -11.24 6.10 21.86
CA LYS A 161 -9.88 6.08 22.45
C LYS A 161 -9.05 7.32 22.13
N TYR A 162 -9.48 8.16 21.19
CA TYR A 162 -8.75 9.35 20.72
C TYR A 162 -9.36 10.68 21.17
N PHE A 163 -10.53 10.66 21.84
CA PHE A 163 -11.27 11.83 22.30
C PHE A 163 -11.74 11.63 23.74
#